data_AF-G0NIM7-F1
#
_entry.id   AF-G0NIM7-F1
#
_cell.length_a   1.000
_cell.length_b   1.000
_cell.length_c   1.000
_cell.angle_alpha   90.00
_cell.angle_beta   90.00
_cell.angle_gamma   90.00
#
_symmetry.space_group_name_H-M   'P 1'
#
loop_
_entity.id
_entity.type
_entity.pdbx_description
1 polymer ?
#
loop_
_entity_poly.entity_id
_entity_poly.type
_entity_poly.pdbx_seq_one_letter_code
_entity_poly.pdbx_strand_id
1 'polypeptide(L)'
;MTKKWKLNISGCPGFGVAIAKKWMEWDVDCKSRLEFYYDDYKKVVPSFVRRFGTIKIVQQTETMVRFETPNPNKHMILILQFEFILAMIAADLEEKDFEGYIFSP
;
A
#
# COMPACT_ATOMS: atom_id res chain seq x y z
N MET A 1 18.17 -12.92 1.14
CA MET A 1 17.32 -13.12 2.35
C MET A 1 16.69 -11.79 2.69
N THR A 2 15.38 -11.67 2.46
CA THR A 2 14.61 -10.45 2.73
C THR A 2 14.21 -10.45 4.21
N LYS A 3 14.69 -9.47 4.98
CA LYS A 3 14.34 -9.34 6.42
C LYS A 3 12.87 -8.89 6.51
N LYS A 4 12.00 -9.74 7.05
CA LYS A 4 10.58 -9.42 7.28
C LYS A 4 10.43 -8.73 8.63
N TRP A 5 9.94 -7.49 8.62
CA TRP A 5 9.62 -6.72 9.82
C TRP A 5 8.10 -6.64 9.96
N LYS A 6 7.56 -7.01 11.12
CA LYS A 6 6.11 -6.96 11.41
C LYS A 6 5.86 -5.95 12.53
N LEU A 7 5.02 -4.96 12.25
CA LEU A 7 4.68 -3.88 13.18
C LEU A 7 3.18 -3.93 13.45
N ASN A 8 2.79 -4.18 14.70
CA ASN A 8 1.38 -4.17 15.12
C ASN A 8 1.11 -2.88 15.90
N ILE A 9 0.26 -2.01 15.36
CA ILE A 9 -0.11 -0.74 15.98
C ILE A 9 -1.62 -0.70 16.14
N SER A 10 -2.09 -0.87 17.37
CA SER A 10 -3.49 -0.62 17.74
C SER A 10 -3.69 0.88 18.01
N GLY A 11 -4.87 1.41 17.66
CA GLY A 11 -5.25 2.79 18.01
C GLY A 11 -4.62 3.93 17.19
N CYS A 12 -3.94 3.67 16.07
CA CYS A 12 -3.42 4.73 15.18
C CYS A 12 -4.08 4.69 13.79
N PRO A 13 -5.29 5.27 13.63
CA PRO A 13 -6.03 5.24 12.36
C PRO A 13 -5.30 5.88 11.16
N GLY A 14 -4.31 6.75 11.41
CA GLY A 14 -3.55 7.44 10.36
C GLY A 14 -2.22 6.78 9.98
N PHE A 15 -1.82 5.70 10.66
CA PHE A 15 -0.47 5.15 10.53
C PHE A 15 -0.12 4.73 9.11
N GLY A 16 -0.99 3.94 8.46
CA GLY A 16 -0.76 3.49 7.09
C GLY A 16 -0.62 4.66 6.10
N VAL A 17 -1.41 5.73 6.29
CA VAL A 17 -1.33 6.93 5.44
C VAL A 17 -0.02 7.69 5.69
N ALA A 18 0.41 7.81 6.94
CA ALA A 18 1.67 8.48 7.28
C ALA A 18 2.88 7.73 6.68
N ILE A 19 2.90 6.40 6.77
CA ILE A 19 3.94 5.58 6.14
C ILE A 19 3.91 5.72 4.63
N ALA A 20 2.74 5.60 4.01
CA ALA A 20 2.61 5.71 2.57
C ALA A 20 3.13 7.06 2.03
N LYS A 21 2.78 8.18 2.71
CA LYS A 21 3.33 9.51 2.37
C LYS A 21 4.85 9.54 2.50
N LYS A 22 5.41 8.99 3.58
CA LYS A 22 6.87 8.95 3.78
C LYS A 22 7.59 8.06 2.77
N TRP A 23 7.00 6.93 2.40
CA TRP A 23 7.56 6.03 1.40
C TRP A 23 7.60 6.66 0.01
N MET A 24 6.58 7.43 -0.35
CA MET A 24 6.59 8.22 -1.58
C MET A 24 7.63 9.34 -1.54
N GLU A 25 7.76 10.03 -0.40
CA GLU A 25 8.78 11.08 -0.20
C GLU A 25 10.21 10.53 -0.31
N TRP A 26 10.45 9.33 0.22
CA TRP A 26 11.76 8.67 0.16
C TRP A 26 12.01 7.88 -1.12
N ASP A 27 11.05 7.85 -2.04
CA ASP A 27 11.11 7.05 -3.28
C ASP A 27 11.58 5.61 -3.03
N VAL A 28 10.98 4.93 -2.03
CA VAL A 28 11.45 3.60 -1.62
C VAL A 28 11.42 2.59 -2.78
N ASP A 29 12.27 1.57 -2.69
CA ASP A 29 12.44 0.59 -3.75
C ASP A 29 11.16 -0.21 -4.00
N CYS A 30 10.92 -0.58 -5.26
CA CYS A 30 9.87 -1.54 -5.58
C CYS A 30 10.15 -2.87 -4.86
N LYS A 31 9.07 -3.61 -4.54
CA LYS A 31 9.04 -4.78 -3.64
C LYS A 31 9.18 -4.44 -2.15
N SER A 32 9.39 -3.18 -1.77
CA SER A 32 9.18 -2.77 -0.38
C SER A 32 7.72 -2.98 0.00
N ARG A 33 7.47 -3.68 1.11
CA ARG A 33 6.11 -3.95 1.60
C ARG A 33 6.00 -3.81 3.12
N LEU A 34 4.85 -3.34 3.57
CA LEU A 34 4.49 -3.23 4.97
C LEU A 34 3.14 -3.92 5.19
N GLU A 35 3.14 -4.87 6.12
CA GLU A 35 1.94 -5.55 6.61
C GLU A 35 1.47 -4.85 7.90
N PHE A 36 0.18 -4.52 7.99
CA PHE A 36 -0.43 -3.94 9.19
C PHE A 36 -1.91 -4.30 9.34
N TYR A 37 -2.47 -4.07 10.53
CA TYR A 37 -3.85 -4.40 10.87
C TYR A 37 -4.64 -3.15 11.25
N TYR A 38 -5.95 -3.16 10.95
CA TYR A 38 -6.92 -2.21 11.48
C TYR A 38 -8.10 -2.98 12.08
N ASP A 39 -8.71 -2.42 13.12
CA ASP A 39 -9.82 -3.06 13.84
C ASP A 39 -11.12 -3.14 13.00
N ASP A 40 -11.34 -2.24 12.04
CA ASP A 40 -12.55 -2.20 11.19
C ASP A 40 -12.21 -2.39 9.70
N TYR A 41 -12.02 -3.65 9.30
CA TYR A 41 -11.61 -4.06 7.95
C TYR A 41 -12.55 -3.58 6.82
N LYS A 42 -13.86 -3.45 7.08
CA LYS A 42 -14.86 -3.15 6.05
C LYS A 42 -14.81 -1.71 5.52
N LYS A 43 -14.20 -0.79 6.26
CA LYS A 43 -14.14 0.64 5.89
C LYS A 43 -12.75 1.11 5.53
N VAL A 44 -11.74 0.24 5.53
CA VAL A 44 -10.34 0.69 5.49
C VAL A 44 -9.96 1.28 4.15
N VAL A 45 -10.24 0.65 3.01
CA VAL A 45 -9.83 1.22 1.71
C VAL A 45 -10.48 2.60 1.49
N PRO A 46 -11.80 2.79 1.64
CA PRO A 46 -12.41 4.12 1.56
C PRO A 46 -11.90 5.10 2.62
N SER A 47 -11.67 4.64 3.86
CA SER A 47 -11.15 5.49 4.95
C SER A 47 -9.70 5.91 4.72
N PHE A 48 -8.88 5.00 4.19
CA PHE A 48 -7.50 5.23 3.82
C PHE A 48 -7.43 6.27 2.72
N VAL A 49 -8.18 6.08 1.62
CA VAL A 49 -8.28 7.05 0.52
C VAL A 49 -8.71 8.42 1.02
N ARG A 50 -9.77 8.47 1.84
CA ARG A 50 -10.27 9.73 2.42
C ARG A 50 -9.19 10.44 3.27
N ARG A 51 -8.45 9.69 4.08
CA ARG A 51 -7.38 10.23 4.94
C ARG A 51 -6.12 10.59 4.17
N PHE A 52 -5.86 9.89 3.06
CA PHE A 52 -4.72 10.17 2.20
C PHE A 52 -4.84 11.57 1.61
N GLY A 53 -6.04 11.93 1.17
CA GLY A 53 -6.37 13.21 0.59
C GLY A 53 -6.21 13.18 -0.92
N THR A 54 -5.78 14.30 -1.50
CA THR A 54 -5.67 14.48 -2.96
C THR A 54 -4.46 13.72 -3.51
N ILE A 55 -4.67 12.46 -3.87
CA ILE A 55 -3.73 11.65 -4.64
C ILE A 55 -4.40 11.13 -5.91
N LYS A 56 -3.64 11.01 -7.00
CA LYS A 56 -4.15 10.45 -8.24
C LYS A 56 -4.26 8.94 -8.12
N ILE A 57 -5.50 8.47 -8.00
CA ILE A 57 -5.84 7.05 -7.97
C ILE A 57 -5.83 6.52 -9.39
N VAL A 58 -5.04 5.48 -9.62
CA VAL A 58 -4.91 4.78 -10.91
C VAL A 58 -5.96 3.68 -11.01
N GLN A 59 -6.20 2.99 -9.91
CA GLN A 59 -7.10 1.84 -9.84
C GLN A 59 -7.68 1.71 -8.44
N GLN A 60 -8.95 1.36 -8.33
CA GLN A 60 -9.60 1.12 -7.06
C GLN A 60 -10.66 0.02 -7.19
N THR A 61 -10.65 -0.91 -6.25
CA THR A 61 -11.67 -1.93 -6.03
C THR A 61 -12.12 -1.88 -4.56
N GLU A 62 -12.99 -2.79 -4.14
CA GLU A 62 -13.41 -2.88 -2.73
C GLU A 62 -12.26 -3.25 -1.79
N THR A 63 -11.29 -4.01 -2.28
CA THR A 63 -10.18 -4.57 -1.49
C THR A 63 -8.83 -3.99 -1.86
N MET A 64 -8.73 -3.14 -2.88
CA MET A 64 -7.44 -2.65 -3.35
C MET A 64 -7.54 -1.21 -3.84
N VAL A 65 -6.49 -0.44 -3.62
CA VAL A 65 -6.32 0.87 -4.24
C VAL A 65 -4.87 1.08 -4.63
N ARG A 66 -4.68 1.56 -5.86
CA ARG A 66 -3.39 1.87 -6.49
C ARG A 66 -3.32 3.36 -6.78
N PHE A 67 -2.20 3.99 -6.44
CA PHE A 67 -2.00 5.42 -6.62
C PHE A 67 -0.65 5.74 -7.26
N GLU A 68 -0.64 6.85 -8.01
CA GLU A 68 0.58 7.40 -8.60
C GLU A 68 1.53 7.91 -7.52
N THR A 69 2.83 7.83 -7.81
CA THR A 69 3.85 8.49 -6.99
C THR A 69 4.53 9.60 -7.78
N PRO A 70 5.29 10.50 -7.12
CA PRO A 70 6.11 11.49 -7.83
C PRO A 70 7.10 10.84 -8.82
N ASN A 71 7.50 9.59 -8.60
CA ASN A 71 8.28 8.81 -9.54
C ASN A 71 7.33 8.13 -10.55
N PRO A 72 7.31 8.52 -11.83
CA PRO A 72 6.35 7.99 -12.81
C PRO A 72 6.55 6.50 -13.11
N ASN A 73 7.71 5.93 -12.75
CA ASN A 73 7.99 4.51 -12.95
C ASN A 73 7.52 3.64 -11.78
N LYS A 74 6.96 4.24 -10.72
CA LYS A 74 6.51 3.53 -9.54
C LYS A 74 5.10 3.93 -9.15
N HIS A 75 4.31 2.92 -8.78
CA HIS A 75 3.03 3.10 -8.13
C HIS A 75 3.10 2.52 -6.71
N MET A 76 2.22 3.01 -5.85
CA MET A 76 2.00 2.40 -4.55
C MET A 76 0.61 1.75 -4.53
N ILE A 77 0.53 0.60 -3.87
CA ILE A 77 -0.69 -0.18 -3.79
C ILE A 77 -0.98 -0.54 -2.33
N LEU A 78 -2.24 -0.38 -1.93
CA LEU A 78 -2.79 -0.92 -0.69
C LEU A 78 -3.74 -2.05 -1.06
N ILE A 79 -3.52 -3.25 -0.51
CA ILE A 79 -4.36 -4.42 -0.72
C ILE A 79 -4.87 -4.94 0.63
N LEU A 80 -6.15 -5.30 0.67
CA LEU A 80 -6.78 -6.05 1.74
C LEU A 80 -6.89 -7.52 1.31
N GLN A 81 -6.15 -8.39 2.00
CA GLN A 81 -6.34 -9.84 1.97
C GLN A 81 -6.72 -10.31 3.38
N PHE A 82 -5.83 -11.04 4.06
CA PHE A 82 -5.96 -11.35 5.50
C PHE A 82 -5.51 -10.20 6.40
N GLU A 83 -4.57 -9.39 5.90
CA GLU A 83 -4.06 -8.18 6.53
C GLU A 83 -3.97 -7.07 5.48
N PHE A 84 -3.72 -5.83 5.91
CA PHE A 84 -3.48 -4.73 4.99
C PHE A 84 -2.02 -4.73 4.57
N ILE A 85 -1.79 -4.68 3.27
CA ILE A 85 -0.47 -4.68 2.68
C ILE A 85 -0.31 -3.41 1.87
N LEU A 86 0.63 -2.57 2.29
CA LEU A 86 1.09 -1.43 1.51
C LEU A 86 2.38 -1.83 0.80
N ALA A 87 2.45 -1.70 -0.52
CA ALA A 87 3.62 -2.08 -1.29
C ALA A 87 3.97 -1.03 -2.36
N MET A 88 5.27 -0.91 -2.64
CA MET A 88 5.76 -0.22 -3.84
C MET A 88 5.93 -1.20 -4.99
N ILE A 89 5.34 -0.85 -6.13
CA ILE A 89 5.32 -1.66 -7.34
C ILE A 89 5.77 -0.83 -8.55
N ALA A 90 6.19 -1.51 -9.61
CA ALA A 90 6.44 -0.84 -10.88
C ALA A 90 5.13 -0.26 -11.45
N ALA A 91 5.21 0.89 -12.12
CA ALA A 91 4.05 1.56 -12.69
C ALA A 91 3.41 0.79 -13.86
N ASP A 92 4.21 0.02 -14.59
CA ASP A 92 3.79 -0.84 -15.71
C ASP A 92 3.32 -2.23 -15.27
N LEU A 93 3.42 -2.57 -13.97
CA LEU A 93 2.97 -3.85 -13.46
C LEU A 93 1.46 -4.02 -13.70
N GLU A 94 1.10 -5.15 -14.32
CA GLU A 94 -0.28 -5.55 -14.58
C GLU A 94 -0.91 -6.20 -13.35
N GLU A 95 -2.23 -6.04 -13.20
CA GLU A 95 -2.97 -6.53 -12.02
C GLU A 95 -2.81 -8.04 -11.79
N LYS A 96 -2.83 -8.83 -12.87
CA LYS A 96 -2.66 -10.29 -12.81
C LYS A 96 -1.33 -10.71 -12.17
N ASP A 97 -0.33 -9.83 -12.18
CA ASP A 97 1.01 -10.09 -11.70
C ASP A 97 1.26 -9.53 -10.29
N PHE A 98 0.29 -8.81 -9.69
CA PHE A 98 0.45 -8.15 -8.39
C PHE A 98 0.80 -9.14 -7.27
N GLU A 99 0.07 -10.25 -7.17
CA GLU A 99 0.33 -11.24 -6.11
C GLU A 99 1.72 -11.85 -6.25
N GLY A 100 2.06 -12.32 -7.46
CA GLY A 100 3.39 -12.86 -7.73
C GLY A 100 4.49 -11.85 -7.43
N TYR A 101 4.28 -10.57 -7.73
CA TYR A 101 5.27 -9.53 -7.50
C TYR A 101 5.45 -9.17 -6.02
N ILE A 102 4.36 -9.02 -5.27
CA ILE A 102 4.37 -8.57 -3.87
C ILE A 102 4.77 -9.70 -2.91
N PHE A 103 4.45 -10.94 -3.25
CA PHE A 103 4.65 -12.10 -2.38
C PHE A 103 5.83 -12.99 -2.76
N SER A 104 6.44 -12.82 -3.93
CA SER A 104 7.66 -13.54 -4.32
C SER A 104 8.86 -13.11 -3.48
N PRO A 105 9.69 -14.07 -3.01
CA PRO A 105 10.82 -13.83 -2.10
C PRO A 105 11.95 -12.95 -2.65
#